data_AF-A0A323TX64-F1
#
_entry.id   AF-A0A323TX64-F1
#
_cell.length_a   1.000
_cell.length_b   1.000
_cell.length_c   1.000
_cell.angle_alpha   90.00
_cell.angle_beta   90.00
_cell.angle_gamma   90.00
#
_symmetry.space_group_name_H-M   'P 1'
#
loop_
_entity.id
_entity.type
_entity.pdbx_description
1 polymer ?
#
loop_
_entity_poly.entity_id
_entity_poly.type
_entity_poly.pdbx_seq_one_letter_code
_entity_poly.pdbx_strand_id
1 'polypeptide(L)'
;MKLIYLNYTLCELAYQTHEEHLFEREWYINVDSIKYVEIENNQLNFIFKDGKIEKFYKDDLRGNKDKYLKNYDEILEILKLNKIRVNE
;
A
#
# COMPACT_ATOMS: atom_id res chain seq x y z
N MET A 1 10.22 1.47 18.42
CA MET A 1 9.84 1.72 17.01
C MET A 1 8.88 0.63 16.60
N LYS A 2 7.63 0.97 16.21
CA LYS A 2 6.68 -0.01 15.70
C LYS A 2 6.67 0.04 14.17
N LEU A 3 6.91 -1.10 13.54
CA LEU A 3 6.95 -1.22 12.08
C LEU A 3 5.72 -2.00 11.60
N ILE A 4 5.17 -1.58 10.47
CA ILE A 4 4.17 -2.32 9.69
C ILE A 4 4.89 -2.92 8.48
N TYR A 5 4.72 -4.23 8.25
CA TYR A 5 5.30 -4.93 7.10
C TYR A 5 4.29 -5.03 5.97
N LEU A 6 4.56 -4.39 4.84
CA LEU A 6 3.78 -4.48 3.62
C LEU A 6 4.42 -5.47 2.65
N ASN A 7 3.66 -6.48 2.25
CA ASN A 7 4.01 -7.40 1.16
C ASN A 7 3.14 -7.06 -0.07
N TYR A 8 3.77 -6.62 -1.16
CA TYR A 8 3.03 -6.20 -2.34
C TYR A 8 3.67 -6.66 -3.66
N THR A 9 2.83 -6.79 -4.69
CA THR A 9 3.29 -6.95 -6.07
C THR A 9 3.25 -5.59 -6.75
N LEU A 10 4.37 -5.18 -7.37
CA LEU A 10 4.44 -4.03 -8.27
C LEU A 10 4.24 -4.51 -9.70
N CYS A 11 3.25 -3.96 -10.40
CA CYS A 11 3.06 -4.15 -11.82
C CYS A 11 3.74 -3.00 -12.58
N GLU A 12 4.68 -3.30 -13.47
CA GLU A 12 5.28 -2.33 -14.38
C GLU A 12 4.97 -2.72 -15.83
N LEU A 13 4.55 -1.74 -16.63
CA LEU A 13 4.33 -1.94 -18.06
C LEU A 13 5.61 -1.66 -18.84
N ALA A 14 6.09 -2.64 -19.58
CA ALA A 14 7.18 -2.45 -20.53
C ALA A 14 6.74 -1.49 -21.64
N TYR A 15 7.37 -0.31 -21.69
CA TYR A 15 6.96 0.79 -22.57
C TYR A 15 6.87 0.42 -24.06
N GLN A 16 7.69 -0.54 -24.51
CA GLN A 16 7.75 -0.93 -25.92
C GLN A 16 6.82 -2.10 -26.26
N THR A 17 6.70 -3.08 -25.39
CA THR A 17 5.94 -4.32 -25.66
C THR A 17 4.53 -4.29 -25.09
N HIS A 18 4.21 -3.32 -24.22
CA HIS A 18 3.00 -3.29 -23.40
C HIS A 18 2.81 -4.57 -22.57
N GLU A 19 3.89 -5.32 -22.34
CA GLU A 19 3.88 -6.48 -21.46
C GLU A 19 3.93 -6.04 -20.00
N GLU A 20 3.19 -6.76 -19.17
CA GLU A 20 3.15 -6.53 -17.73
C GLU A 20 4.22 -7.38 -17.05
N HIS A 21 5.06 -6.72 -16.24
CA HIS A 21 6.03 -7.37 -15.39
C HIS A 21 5.61 -7.23 -13.93
N LEU A 22 5.47 -8.38 -13.26
CA LEU A 22 5.08 -8.45 -11.85
C LEU A 22 6.33 -8.67 -10.99
N PHE A 23 6.54 -7.77 -10.03
CA PHE A 23 7.66 -7.84 -9.10
C PHE A 23 7.16 -7.92 -7.67
N GLU A 24 7.54 -8.97 -6.95
CA GLU A 24 7.31 -9.04 -5.51
C GLU A 24 8.24 -8.07 -4.79
N ARG A 25 7.66 -7.29 -3.88
CA ARG A 25 8.35 -6.26 -3.13
C ARG A 25 7.88 -6.28 -1.68
N GLU A 26 8.81 -5.93 -0.81
CA GLU A 26 8.58 -5.80 0.61
C GLU A 26 8.86 -4.37 1.03
N TRP A 27 8.08 -3.87 1.98
CA TRP A 27 8.33 -2.56 2.56
C TRP A 27 7.91 -2.47 4.02
N TYR A 28 8.73 -1.80 4.83
CA TYR A 28 8.46 -1.54 6.23
C TYR A 28 8.13 -0.06 6.45
N ILE A 29 6.99 0.20 7.08
CA ILE A 29 6.54 1.54 7.44
C ILE A 29 6.64 1.75 8.94
N ASN A 30 7.21 2.87 9.37
CA ASN A 30 7.13 3.28 10.78
C ASN A 30 5.72 3.78 11.10
N VAL A 31 5.03 3.12 12.04
CA VAL A 31 3.70 3.51 12.53
C VAL A 31 3.66 4.98 12.93
N ASP A 32 4.70 5.47 13.61
CA ASP A 32 4.74 6.83 14.13
C ASP A 32 4.88 7.89 13.03
N SER A 33 5.22 7.49 11.80
CA SER A 33 5.28 8.38 10.62
C SER A 33 3.93 8.58 9.94
N ILE A 34 2.95 7.71 10.21
CA ILE A 34 1.62 7.75 9.61
C ILE A 34 0.81 8.86 10.31
N LYS A 35 0.16 9.71 9.51
CA LYS A 35 -0.79 10.72 9.98
C LYS A 35 -2.20 10.11 10.09
N TYR A 36 -2.64 9.47 9.01
CA TYR A 36 -3.87 8.67 8.94
C TYR A 36 -3.82 7.80 7.69
N VAL A 37 -4.81 6.93 7.53
CA VAL A 37 -4.99 6.08 6.35
C VAL A 37 -6.38 6.36 5.75
N GLU A 38 -6.48 6.36 4.43
CA GLU A 38 -7.75 6.46 3.71
C GLU A 38 -7.99 5.21 2.88
N ILE A 39 -9.22 4.73 2.85
CA ILE A 39 -9.66 3.67 1.95
C ILE A 39 -10.57 4.31 0.91
N GLU A 40 -10.10 4.43 -0.32
CA GLU A 40 -10.86 5.07 -1.40
C GLU A 40 -10.62 4.31 -2.71
N ASN A 41 -11.64 4.14 -3.54
CA ASN A 41 -11.53 3.53 -4.87
C ASN A 41 -10.75 2.19 -4.87
N ASN A 42 -11.04 1.33 -3.88
CA ASN A 42 -10.38 0.04 -3.69
C ASN A 42 -8.86 0.12 -3.40
N GLN A 43 -8.39 1.27 -2.89
CA GLN A 43 -7.01 1.52 -2.49
C GLN A 43 -6.91 1.80 -0.99
N LEU A 44 -5.82 1.33 -0.39
CA LEU A 44 -5.32 1.77 0.90
C LEU A 44 -4.27 2.87 0.67
N ASN A 45 -4.58 4.07 1.13
CA ASN A 45 -3.73 5.24 1.00
C ASN A 45 -3.11 5.58 2.36
N PHE A 46 -1.80 5.47 2.47
CA PHE A 46 -1.04 5.92 3.64
C PHE A 46 -0.72 7.40 3.49
N ILE A 47 -1.22 8.23 4.39
CA ILE A 47 -0.90 9.65 4.44
C ILE A 47 0.10 9.87 5.57
N PHE A 48 1.31 10.28 5.21
CA PHE A 48 2.39 10.48 6.16
C PHE A 48 2.41 11.90 6.74
N LYS A 49 3.05 12.05 7.91
CA LYS A 49 3.21 13.35 8.58
C LYS A 49 4.03 14.35 7.77
N ASP A 50 4.91 13.87 6.88
CA ASP A 50 5.72 14.69 5.96
C ASP A 50 4.96 15.09 4.68
N GLY A 51 3.71 14.66 4.52
CA GLY A 51 2.86 14.97 3.37
C GLY A 51 3.00 13.98 2.21
N LYS A 52 3.87 12.97 2.29
CA LYS A 52 3.91 11.90 1.28
C LYS A 52 2.66 11.05 1.34
N ILE A 53 2.29 10.49 0.19
CA ILE A 53 1.15 9.60 0.02
C ILE A 53 1.63 8.35 -0.69
N GLU A 54 1.30 7.19 -0.13
CA GLU A 54 1.62 5.90 -0.73
C GLU A 54 0.37 5.06 -0.85
N LYS A 55 0.15 4.52 -2.04
CA LYS A 55 -1.12 3.91 -2.43
C LYS A 55 -0.91 2.44 -2.74
N PHE A 56 -1.83 1.63 -2.26
CA PHE A 56 -1.85 0.19 -2.51
C PHE A 56 -3.25 -0.27 -2.85
N TYR A 57 -3.40 -1.02 -3.93
CA TYR A 57 -4.67 -1.64 -4.29
C TYR A 57 -4.96 -2.85 -3.41
N LYS A 58 -6.23 -3.02 -3.07
CA LYS A 58 -6.75 -4.18 -2.35
C LYS A 58 -6.87 -5.43 -3.23
N ASP A 59 -7.08 -5.26 -4.54
CA ASP A 59 -7.22 -6.34 -5.52
C ASP A 59 -6.07 -6.31 -6.54
N ASP A 60 -5.76 -7.46 -7.15
CA ASP A 60 -4.72 -7.62 -8.18
C ASP A 60 -5.15 -6.92 -9.48
N LEU A 61 -4.98 -5.59 -9.50
CA LEU A 61 -5.21 -4.75 -10.66
C LEU A 61 -3.90 -4.59 -11.44
N ARG A 62 -4.03 -4.74 -12.75
CA ARG A 62 -2.93 -4.65 -13.70
C ARG A 62 -2.92 -3.27 -14.35
N GLY A 63 -1.73 -2.67 -14.40
CA GLY A 63 -1.53 -1.32 -14.92
C GLY A 63 -0.12 -0.81 -14.61
N ASN A 64 0.17 0.42 -15.02
CA ASN A 64 1.53 0.95 -14.91
C ASN A 64 1.79 1.48 -13.49
N LYS A 65 2.74 0.86 -12.79
CA LYS A 65 3.16 1.20 -11.42
C LYS A 65 2.10 0.96 -10.35
N ASP A 66 1.17 0.06 -10.61
CA ASP A 66 0.17 -0.35 -9.62
C ASP A 66 0.83 -1.26 -8.57
N LYS A 67 0.50 -1.02 -7.30
CA LYS A 67 1.02 -1.78 -6.15
C LYS A 67 -0.13 -2.55 -5.52
N TYR A 68 -0.15 -3.87 -5.66
CA TYR A 68 -1.15 -4.74 -5.07
C TYR A 68 -0.69 -5.27 -3.71
N LEU A 69 -1.38 -4.91 -2.62
CA LEU A 69 -1.01 -5.31 -1.26
C LEU A 69 -1.59 -6.69 -0.91
N LYS A 70 -0.72 -7.70 -0.88
CA LYS A 70 -1.10 -9.10 -0.65
C LYS A 70 -1.62 -9.35 0.76
N ASN A 71 -1.08 -8.65 1.75
CA ASN A 71 -1.47 -8.80 3.15
C ASN A 71 -2.43 -7.70 3.64
N TYR A 72 -3.31 -7.22 2.76
CA TYR A 72 -4.24 -6.11 3.03
C TYR A 72 -5.03 -6.26 4.34
N ASP A 73 -5.67 -7.42 4.56
CA ASP A 73 -6.51 -7.64 5.75
C ASP A 73 -5.67 -7.63 7.05
N GLU A 74 -4.47 -8.22 7.02
CA GLU A 74 -3.52 -8.17 8.13
C GLU A 74 -3.12 -6.74 8.45
N ILE A 75 -2.86 -5.93 7.41
CA ILE A 75 -2.52 -4.53 7.57
C ILE A 75 -3.66 -3.75 8.20
N LEU A 76 -4.89 -3.94 7.76
CA LEU A 76 -6.05 -3.27 8.38
C LEU A 76 -6.16 -3.59 9.88
N GLU A 77 -5.95 -4.84 10.27
CA GLU A 77 -5.96 -5.22 11.69
C GLU A 77 -4.81 -4.57 12.48
N ILE A 78 -3.60 -4.52 11.90
CA ILE A 78 -2.46 -3.82 12.51
C ILE A 78 -2.75 -2.33 12.70
N LEU A 79 -3.38 -1.67 11.70
CA LEU A 79 -3.76 -0.24 11.78
C LEU A 79 -4.75 -0.02 12.94
N LYS A 80 -5.78 -0.87 13.06
CA LYS A 80 -6.77 -0.83 14.15
C LYS A 80 -6.12 -1.02 15.52
N LEU A 81 -5.27 -2.03 15.67
CA LEU A 81 -4.55 -2.33 16.92
C LEU A 81 -3.66 -1.18 17.38
N ASN A 82 -3.07 -0.46 16.42
CA ASN A 82 -2.25 0.72 16.71
C ASN A 82 -3.05 2.02 16.82
N LYS A 83 -4.39 1.95 16.81
CA LYS A 83 -5.30 3.10 16.88
C LYS A 83 -5.00 4.16 15.81
N ILE A 84 -4.53 3.73 14.65
CA ILE A 84 -4.34 4.62 13.51
C ILE A 84 -5.73 4.95 12.96
N ARG A 85 -5.97 6.23 12.71
CA ARG A 85 -7.22 6.69 12.11
C ARG A 85 -7.31 6.18 10.68
N VAL A 86 -8.36 5.43 10.40
CA VAL A 86 -8.75 4.99 9.05
C VAL A 86 -10.03 5.75 8.67
N ASN A 87 -10.00 6.43 7.53
CA ASN A 87 -11.19 7.03 6.92
C ASN A 87 -11.63 6.13 5.76
N GLU A 88 -12.93 5.90 5.64
CA GLU A 88 -13.57 5.14 4.56
C GLU A 88 -14.52 6.06 3.77
#